data_AF-A0A0G1M1W6-F1
#
_entry.id   AF-A0A0G1M1W6-F1
#
_cell.length_a   1.000
_cell.length_b   1.000
_cell.length_c   1.000
_cell.angle_alpha   90.00
_cell.angle_beta   90.00
_cell.angle_gamma   90.00
#
_symmetry.space_group_name_H-M   'P 1'
#
loop_
_entity.id
_entity.type
_entity.pdbx_description
1 polymer ?
#
loop_
_entity_poly.entity_id
_entity_poly.type
_entity_poly.pdbx_seq_one_letter_code
_entity_poly.pdbx_strand_id
1 'polypeptide(L)' 'MQKLLIVCGPTATGKTALALSLAKKFKGELISADSKQVYIIFSLREK' A
#
# COMPACT_ATOMS: atom_id res chain seq x y z
N MET A 1 21.97 0.05 -8.42
CA MET A 1 20.53 -0.24 -8.63
C MET A 1 19.80 -0.14 -7.30
N GLN A 2 18.68 0.59 -7.26
CA GLN A 2 17.75 0.53 -6.13
C GLN A 2 16.81 -0.68 -6.30
N LYS A 3 16.55 -1.39 -5.20
CA LYS A 3 15.65 -2.56 -5.20
C LYS A 3 14.22 -2.08 -4.96
N LEU A 4 13.27 -2.56 -5.76
CA LEU A 4 11.84 -2.29 -5.62
C LEU A 4 11.10 -3.58 -5.30
N LEU A 5 10.25 -3.55 -4.27
CA LEU A 5 9.39 -4.65 -3.88
C LEU A 5 7.94 -4.34 -4.28
N ILE A 6 7.30 -5.26 -4.99
CA ILE A 6 5.94 -5.07 -5.52
C ILE A 6 5.01 -6.12 -4.89
N VAL A 7 3.88 -5.68 -4.33
CA VAL A 7 2.85 -6.55 -3.77
C VAL A 7 1.59 -6.45 -4.63
N CYS A 8 1.34 -7.48 -5.45
CA CYS A 8 0.21 -7.55 -6.37
C CYS A 8 -0.87 -8.55 -5.93
N GLY A 9 -2.09 -8.38 -6.43
CA GLY A 9 -3.20 -9.33 -6.23
C GLY A 9 -4.59 -8.66 -6.16
N PRO A 10 -5.67 -9.45 -6.09
CA PRO A 10 -7.05 -8.95 -6.11
C PRO A 10 -7.38 -8.05 -4.92
N THR A 11 -8.41 -7.20 -5.01
CA THR A 11 -8.88 -6.39 -3.87
C THR A 11 -9.28 -7.28 -2.68
N ALA A 12 -9.15 -6.75 -1.46
CA ALA A 12 -9.51 -7.44 -0.20
C ALA A 12 -8.73 -8.72 0.16
N THR A 13 -7.59 -9.01 -0.49
CA THR A 13 -6.73 -10.16 -0.14
C THR A 13 -5.63 -9.88 0.90
N GLY A 14 -5.72 -8.77 1.62
CA GLY A 14 -4.75 -8.43 2.68
C GLY A 14 -3.42 -7.79 2.23
N LYS A 15 -3.31 -7.39 0.96
CA LYS A 15 -2.09 -6.75 0.41
C LYS A 15 -1.57 -5.57 1.22
N THR A 16 -2.47 -4.69 1.67
CA THR A 16 -2.10 -3.51 2.47
C THR A 16 -1.43 -3.89 3.79
N ALA A 17 -1.96 -4.92 4.48
CA ALA A 17 -1.39 -5.41 5.73
C ALA A 17 0.01 -6.02 5.51
N LEU A 18 0.16 -6.80 4.44
CA LEU A 18 1.46 -7.37 4.05
C LEU A 18 2.47 -6.27 3.70
N ALA A 19 2.07 -5.29 2.88
CA ALA A 19 2.93 -4.19 2.45
C ALA A 19 3.40 -3.32 3.63
N LEU A 20 2.53 -3.04 4.60
CA LEU A 20 2.87 -2.36 5.85
C LEU A 20 3.90 -3.15 6.68
N SER A 21 3.73 -4.46 6.81
CA SER A 21 4.67 -5.33 7.53
C SER A 21 6.05 -5.32 6.87
N LEU A 22 6.09 -5.42 5.54
CA LEU A 22 7.33 -5.40 4.76
C LEU A 22 8.03 -4.03 4.84
N ALA A 23 7.28 -2.93 4.73
CA ALA A 23 7.82 -1.58 4.89
C ALA A 23 8.50 -1.40 6.26
N LYS A 24 7.84 -1.83 7.35
CA LYS A 24 8.43 -1.82 8.70
C LYS A 24 9.68 -2.70 8.80
N LYS A 25 9.63 -3.92 8.26
CA LYS A 25 10.74 -4.89 8.30
C LYS A 25 11.99 -4.38 7.57
N PHE A 26 11.81 -3.77 6.42
CA PHE A 26 12.91 -3.29 5.58
C PHE A 26 13.26 -1.82 5.81
N LYS A 27 12.59 -1.14 6.74
CA LYS A 27 12.69 0.32 6.94
C LYS A 27 12.51 1.07 5.61
N GLY A 28 11.56 0.60 4.80
CA GLY A 28 11.22 1.16 3.50
C GLY A 28 9.94 1.98 3.56
N GLU A 29 9.66 2.68 2.47
CA GLU A 29 8.45 3.46 2.28
C GLU A 29 7.39 2.63 1.54
N LEU A 30 6.12 2.82 1.92
CA LEU A 30 4.97 2.22 1.24
C LEU A 30 4.38 3.24 0.28
N ILE A 31 4.36 2.89 -1.02
CA ILE A 31 3.71 3.69 -2.06
C ILE A 31 2.45 2.95 -2.50
N SER A 32 1.31 3.64 -2.51
CA SER A 32 0.09 3.06 -3.09
C SER A 32 0.15 3.13 -4.61
N ALA A 33 -0.17 2.02 -5.27
CA ALA A 33 -0.32 1.91 -6.72
C ALA A 33 -1.79 1.70 -7.13
N ASP A 34 -2.75 1.97 -6.24
CA ASP A 34 -4.19 1.91 -6.54
C ASP A 34 -4.63 3.24 -7.18
N SER A 35 -5.08 3.19 -8.43
CA SER A 35 -5.50 4.37 -9.19
C SER A 35 -6.72 5.08 -8.60
N LYS A 36 -7.48 4.45 -7.70
CA LYS A 36 -8.59 5.10 -7.01
C LYS A 36 -8.18 5.79 -5.72
N GLN A 37 -7.08 5.37 -5.07
CA GLN A 37 -6.64 5.93 -3.79
C GLN A 37 -5.95 7.29 -3.91
N VAL A 38 -5.63 7.75 -5.12
CA VAL A 38 -5.11 9.10 -5.36
C VAL A 38 -6.19 10.18 -5.18
N TYR A 39 -7.47 9.81 -5.25
CA TYR A 39 -8.59 10.74 -5.11
C TYR A 39 -8.98 10.89 -3.63
N ILE A 40 -8.81 12.10 -3.09
CA ILE A 40 -9.09 12.43 -1.68
C ILE A 40 -10.56 12.20 -1.30
N ILE A 41 -11.48 12.30 -2.27
CA ILE A 41 -12.93 12.18 -2.03
C ILE A 41 -13.34 10.80 -1.45
N PHE A 42 -12.53 9.77 -1.68
CA PHE A 42 -12.77 8.42 -1.16
C PHE A 42 -12.13 8.17 0.20
N SER A 43 -11.47 9.17 0.79
CA SER A 43 -10.95 9.05 2.15
C SER A 43 -12.13 9.12 3.14
N LEU A 44 -12.69 7.94 3.44
CA LEU A 44 -13.59 7.77 4.57
C LEU A 44 -12.76 7.96 5.84
N ARG A 45 -12.68 9.20 6.31
CA ARG A 45 -12.22 9.49 7.66
C ARG A 45 -13.40 9.23 8.58
N GLU A 46 -13.41 8.08 9.25
CA GLU A 46 -14.19 7.98 10.49
C GLU A 46 -13.57 8.97 11.49
N LYS A 47 -14.42 9.83 12.06
CA LYS A 47 -14.06 10.70 13.17
C LYS A 47 -13.93 9.88 14.43
#